data_AF-W6TZI0-F1
#
_entry.id   AF-W6TZI0-F1
#
_cell.length_a   1.000
_cell.length_b   1.000
_cell.length_c   1.000
_cell.angle_alpha   90.00
_cell.angle_beta   90.00
_cell.angle_gamma   90.00
#
_symmetry.space_group_name_H-M   'P 1'
#
loop_
_entity.id
_entity.type
_entity.pdbx_description
1 polymer ?
#
loop_
_entity_poly.entity_id
_entity_poly.type
_entity_poly.pdbx_seq_one_letter_code
_entity_poly.pdbx_strand_id
1 'polypeptide(L)'
;MGGKCKSDGVILGQPCDYSSGFVTINLNNASGCKLLKIYDPLVTYTVYFAPNCRFFIPKEGEVVVQPSMPLYRFLKGKQKVEIEFAVFGAKQSSKILLRKEENRLCSWNGNVEQTKNKGCKDMTIDEAQNRMIFKVTISRDSNEDYVTYSWGPPAKPLTVTLDWNREGEAPEVAECKSRFHEKSSHRTIRVLIH
;
A
#
# COMPACT_ATOMS: atom_id res chain seq x y z
N MET A 1 -6.82 25.29 -6.90
CA MET A 1 -8.21 25.62 -7.34
C MET A 1 -8.89 24.27 -7.49
N GLY A 2 -9.79 23.91 -6.58
CA GLY A 2 -10.35 22.56 -6.52
C GLY A 2 -11.32 22.26 -7.66
N GLY A 3 -11.09 21.15 -8.37
CA GLY A 3 -11.97 20.60 -9.39
C GLY A 3 -12.86 19.46 -8.88
N LYS A 4 -13.51 18.75 -9.81
CA LYS A 4 -14.29 17.52 -9.52
C LYS A 4 -13.41 16.29 -9.73
N CYS A 5 -13.46 15.33 -8.80
CA CYS A 5 -12.88 14.01 -8.97
C CYS A 5 -13.71 13.22 -9.99
N LYS A 6 -13.12 12.76 -11.09
CA LYS A 6 -13.83 12.00 -12.13
C LYS A 6 -13.09 10.71 -12.49
N SER A 7 -13.83 9.64 -12.76
CA SER A 7 -13.33 8.40 -13.36
C SER A 7 -14.32 7.96 -14.43
N ASP A 8 -13.84 7.66 -15.64
CA ASP A 8 -14.68 7.25 -16.79
C ASP A 8 -15.92 8.16 -17.00
N GLY A 9 -15.73 9.47 -16.84
CA GLY A 9 -16.78 10.48 -16.96
C GLY A 9 -17.70 10.63 -15.74
N VAL A 10 -17.67 9.70 -14.78
CA VAL A 10 -18.48 9.75 -13.54
C VAL A 10 -17.81 10.64 -12.50
N ILE A 11 -18.58 11.56 -11.92
CA ILE A 11 -18.11 12.39 -10.79
C ILE A 11 -18.12 11.56 -9.52
N LEU A 12 -16.94 11.33 -8.93
CA LEU A 12 -16.76 10.60 -7.69
C LEU A 12 -16.84 11.50 -6.45
N GLY A 13 -16.51 12.78 -6.59
CA GLY A 13 -16.66 13.78 -5.52
C GLY A 13 -15.93 15.09 -5.79
N GLN A 14 -15.88 15.96 -4.77
CA GLN A 14 -15.25 17.29 -4.82
C GLN A 14 -14.99 17.84 -3.41
N PRO A 15 -13.98 18.72 -3.21
CA PRO A 15 -12.99 19.13 -4.22
C PRO A 15 -11.92 18.04 -4.45
N CYS A 16 -11.49 17.90 -5.69
CA CYS A 16 -10.20 17.29 -6.01
C CYS A 16 -9.21 18.41 -6.31
N ASP A 17 -8.08 18.44 -5.62
CA ASP A 17 -7.05 19.46 -5.86
C ASP A 17 -5.67 18.81 -5.91
N TYR A 18 -4.79 19.39 -6.72
CA TYR A 18 -3.38 19.08 -6.75
C TYR A 18 -2.60 20.33 -6.34
N SER A 19 -1.89 20.23 -5.23
CA SER A 19 -1.13 21.36 -4.68
C SER A 19 0.14 20.85 -4.02
N SER A 20 1.28 21.44 -4.38
CA SER A 20 2.58 21.22 -3.73
C SER A 20 2.99 19.74 -3.59
N GLY A 21 2.75 18.90 -4.62
CA GLY A 21 3.05 17.46 -4.56
C GLY A 21 2.03 16.62 -3.78
N PHE A 22 0.85 17.18 -3.47
CA PHE A 22 -0.23 16.43 -2.84
C PHE A 22 -1.44 16.40 -3.77
N VAL A 23 -2.04 15.22 -3.94
CA VAL A 23 -3.40 15.11 -4.48
C VAL A 23 -4.36 14.92 -3.32
N THR A 24 -5.29 15.85 -3.17
CA THR A 24 -6.44 15.69 -2.28
C THR A 24 -7.60 15.13 -3.08
N ILE A 25 -8.10 13.96 -2.68
CA ILE A 25 -9.25 13.31 -3.31
C ILE A 25 -10.38 13.24 -2.30
N ASN A 26 -11.47 13.94 -2.59
CA ASN A 26 -12.71 13.83 -1.84
C ASN A 26 -13.71 12.99 -2.62
N LEU A 27 -14.19 11.92 -1.99
CA LEU A 27 -15.21 11.05 -2.54
C LEU A 27 -16.54 11.36 -1.84
N ASN A 28 -17.60 11.58 -2.61
CA ASN A 28 -18.94 11.80 -2.05
C ASN A 28 -19.45 10.56 -1.31
N ASN A 29 -19.14 9.38 -1.85
CA ASN A 29 -19.47 8.09 -1.24
C ASN A 29 -18.34 7.09 -1.50
N ALA A 30 -17.68 6.66 -0.42
CA ALA A 30 -16.61 5.66 -0.47
C ALA A 30 -17.08 4.23 -0.13
N SER A 31 -18.35 4.04 0.23
CA SER A 31 -18.87 2.79 0.82
C SER A 31 -18.79 1.60 -0.15
N GLY A 32 -18.85 1.86 -1.46
CA GLY A 32 -18.71 0.85 -2.51
C GLY A 32 -17.30 0.72 -3.08
N CYS A 33 -16.38 1.61 -2.70
CA CYS A 33 -15.01 1.56 -3.18
C CYS A 33 -14.24 0.47 -2.44
N LYS A 34 -13.53 -0.38 -3.19
CA LYS A 34 -12.61 -1.38 -2.61
C LYS A 34 -11.17 -0.90 -2.64
N LEU A 35 -10.82 -0.26 -3.75
CA LEU A 35 -9.50 0.18 -4.10
C LEU A 35 -9.63 1.44 -4.95
N LEU A 36 -8.88 2.47 -4.59
CA LEU A 36 -8.60 3.60 -5.47
C LEU A 36 -7.15 3.45 -5.95
N LYS A 37 -6.96 3.50 -7.26
CA LYS A 37 -5.63 3.56 -7.89
C LYS A 37 -5.45 4.98 -8.43
N ILE A 38 -4.30 5.56 -8.13
CA ILE A 38 -3.91 6.87 -8.68
C ILE A 38 -2.66 6.64 -9.49
N TYR A 39 -2.72 6.99 -10.76
CA TYR A 39 -1.65 6.77 -11.71
C TYR A 39 -0.82 8.05 -11.82
N ASP A 40 0.43 7.95 -11.41
CA ASP A 40 1.50 8.87 -11.75
C ASP A 40 2.41 8.18 -12.81
N PRO A 41 3.12 8.92 -13.69
CA PRO A 41 3.98 8.32 -14.70
C PRO A 41 5.01 7.31 -14.16
N LEU A 42 5.48 7.49 -12.93
CA LEU A 42 6.51 6.64 -12.32
C LEU A 42 5.92 5.65 -11.30
N VAL A 43 4.84 6.03 -10.62
CA VAL A 43 4.27 5.23 -9.52
C VAL A 43 2.76 5.10 -9.63
N THR A 44 2.24 3.88 -9.42
CA THR A 44 0.82 3.70 -9.13
C THR A 44 0.62 3.70 -7.62
N TYR A 45 -0.09 4.70 -7.10
CA TYR A 45 -0.49 4.77 -5.70
C TYR A 45 -1.78 4.00 -5.48
N THR A 46 -1.88 3.30 -4.35
CA THR A 46 -3.07 2.53 -3.99
C THR A 46 -3.64 2.92 -2.65
N VAL A 47 -4.96 3.02 -2.57
CA VAL A 47 -5.70 3.22 -1.33
C VAL A 47 -6.74 2.12 -1.19
N TYR A 48 -6.55 1.26 -0.20
CA TYR A 48 -7.48 0.18 0.11
C TYR A 48 -8.52 0.64 1.12
N PHE A 49 -9.78 0.39 0.80
CA PHE A 49 -10.89 0.72 1.68
C PHE A 49 -11.25 -0.49 2.53
N ALA A 50 -11.20 -0.32 3.84
CA ALA A 50 -11.55 -1.34 4.83
C ALA A 50 -12.66 -0.81 5.76
N PRO A 51 -13.94 -0.86 5.33
CA PRO A 51 -15.04 -0.51 6.22
C PRO A 51 -15.02 -1.46 7.42
N ASN A 52 -15.11 -0.89 8.64
CA ASN A 52 -14.99 -1.64 9.89
C ASN A 52 -13.71 -2.49 9.98
N CYS A 53 -12.63 -2.03 9.33
CA CYS A 53 -11.34 -2.71 9.32
C CYS A 53 -11.37 -4.12 8.75
N ARG A 54 -12.35 -4.39 7.88
CA ARG A 54 -12.45 -5.61 7.11
C ARG A 54 -12.04 -5.33 5.67
N PHE A 55 -10.91 -5.87 5.26
CA PHE A 55 -10.52 -5.87 3.86
C PHE A 55 -11.32 -6.92 3.09
N PHE A 56 -11.51 -6.67 1.80
CA PHE A 56 -12.11 -7.65 0.91
C PHE A 56 -11.25 -8.92 0.83
N ILE A 57 -11.91 -10.06 0.64
CA ILE A 57 -11.24 -11.33 0.40
C ILE A 57 -10.59 -11.25 -0.99
N PRO A 58 -9.26 -11.38 -1.09
CA PRO A 58 -8.55 -11.33 -2.36
C PRO A 58 -8.84 -12.57 -3.21
N LYS A 59 -8.74 -12.42 -4.53
CA LYS A 59 -8.71 -13.57 -5.45
C LYS A 59 -7.31 -14.17 -5.48
N GLU A 60 -7.19 -15.39 -6.00
CA GLU A 60 -5.88 -16.00 -6.22
C GLU A 60 -5.00 -15.10 -7.09
N GLY A 61 -3.73 -14.97 -6.70
CA GLY A 61 -2.77 -14.06 -7.29
C GLY A 61 -2.92 -12.60 -6.86
N GLU A 62 -3.91 -12.22 -6.04
CA GLU A 62 -4.04 -10.85 -5.53
C GLU A 62 -3.35 -10.67 -4.17
N VAL A 63 -2.93 -9.43 -3.90
CA VAL A 63 -2.31 -9.06 -2.63
C VAL A 63 -3.29 -9.22 -1.46
N VAL A 64 -2.79 -9.74 -0.34
CA VAL A 64 -3.48 -9.71 0.95
C VAL A 64 -2.95 -8.50 1.70
N VAL A 65 -3.82 -7.55 2.05
CA VAL A 65 -3.39 -6.25 2.59
C VAL A 65 -2.93 -6.36 4.04
N GLN A 66 -3.58 -7.22 4.84
CA GLN A 66 -3.40 -7.27 6.29
C GLN A 66 -1.94 -7.45 6.74
N PRO A 67 -1.12 -8.37 6.17
CA PRO A 67 0.27 -8.53 6.59
C PRO A 67 1.15 -7.29 6.37
N SER A 68 0.77 -6.42 5.42
CA SER A 68 1.52 -5.21 5.10
C SER A 68 1.12 -4.00 5.91
N MET A 69 0.04 -4.09 6.69
CA MET A 69 -0.40 -3.02 7.56
C MET A 69 0.63 -2.76 8.67
N PRO A 70 0.88 -1.48 9.04
CA PRO A 70 0.35 -0.27 8.42
C PRO A 70 0.96 0.01 7.04
N LEU A 71 0.14 0.56 6.14
CA LEU A 71 0.57 0.92 4.78
C LEU A 71 1.31 2.26 4.78
N TYR A 72 1.09 3.11 5.79
CA TYR A 72 1.92 4.29 6.02
C TYR A 72 2.64 4.14 7.37
N ARG A 73 3.98 4.19 7.39
CA ARG A 73 4.77 3.91 8.61
C ARG A 73 5.56 5.13 9.04
N PHE A 74 5.32 5.60 10.26
CA PHE A 74 6.12 6.62 10.92
C PHE A 74 7.32 5.96 11.61
N LEU A 75 8.54 6.30 11.18
CA LEU A 75 9.78 5.61 11.48
C LEU A 75 10.90 6.54 11.97
N LYS A 76 10.55 7.73 12.50
CA LYS A 76 11.54 8.65 13.09
C LYS A 76 12.49 7.92 14.07
N GLY A 77 13.79 8.14 13.86
CA GLY A 77 14.86 7.52 14.64
C GLY A 77 15.19 6.07 14.28
N LYS A 78 14.48 5.45 13.32
CA LYS A 78 14.81 4.11 12.79
C LYS A 78 15.72 4.22 11.56
N GLN A 79 16.58 3.23 11.40
CA GLN A 79 17.46 3.09 10.23
C GLN A 79 17.05 1.92 9.33
N LYS A 80 16.27 0.99 9.87
CA LYS A 80 15.78 -0.19 9.15
C LYS A 80 14.37 -0.54 9.61
N VAL A 81 13.60 -1.17 8.74
CA VAL A 81 12.29 -1.72 9.05
C VAL A 81 12.11 -3.04 8.30
N GLU A 82 11.51 -4.03 8.96
CA GLU A 82 11.03 -5.23 8.28
C GLU A 82 9.56 -5.03 7.87
N ILE A 83 9.26 -5.40 6.62
CA ILE A 83 7.92 -5.37 6.08
C ILE A 83 7.57 -6.77 5.63
N GLU A 84 6.40 -7.23 6.05
CA GLU A 84 5.80 -8.46 5.60
C GLU A 84 4.73 -8.15 4.55
N PHE A 85 4.66 -8.99 3.53
CA PHE A 85 3.63 -8.93 2.52
C PHE A 85 3.10 -10.31 2.23
N ALA A 86 1.91 -10.36 1.63
CA ALA A 86 1.32 -11.61 1.23
C ALA A 86 0.54 -11.51 -0.08
N VAL A 87 0.49 -12.63 -0.79
CA VAL A 87 -0.35 -12.86 -1.97
C VAL A 87 -1.18 -14.10 -1.72
N PHE A 88 -2.45 -14.03 -2.09
CA PHE A 88 -3.38 -15.14 -1.91
C PHE A 88 -3.18 -16.21 -2.99
N GLY A 89 -3.24 -17.48 -2.59
CA GLY A 89 -2.90 -18.63 -3.41
C GLY A 89 -1.50 -19.16 -3.12
N ALA A 90 -1.41 -20.21 -2.31
CA ALA A 90 -0.15 -20.88 -1.97
C ALA A 90 0.54 -21.56 -3.17
N LYS A 91 -0.21 -21.79 -4.27
CA LYS A 91 0.27 -22.47 -5.48
C LYS A 91 0.31 -21.58 -6.72
N GLN A 92 0.04 -20.29 -6.56
CA GLN A 92 0.08 -19.36 -7.68
C GLN A 92 1.53 -19.22 -8.19
N SER A 93 1.68 -18.92 -9.48
CA SER A 93 2.99 -18.78 -10.14
C SER A 93 3.26 -17.36 -10.66
N SER A 94 2.44 -16.37 -10.29
CA SER A 94 2.66 -15.00 -10.75
C SER A 94 3.98 -14.47 -10.19
N LYS A 95 4.70 -13.74 -11.05
CA LYS A 95 5.89 -13.00 -10.66
C LYS A 95 5.52 -11.88 -9.71
N ILE A 96 6.18 -11.83 -8.56
CA ILE A 96 5.94 -10.82 -7.53
C ILE A 96 7.14 -9.89 -7.43
N LEU A 97 6.89 -8.59 -7.36
CA LEU A 97 7.91 -7.56 -7.50
C LEU A 97 7.81 -6.54 -6.39
N LEU A 98 8.95 -6.17 -5.80
CA LEU A 98 9.10 -4.98 -4.97
C LEU A 98 9.86 -3.92 -5.75
N ARG A 99 9.29 -2.72 -5.84
CA ARG A 99 9.91 -1.59 -6.53
C ARG A 99 9.89 -0.33 -5.68
N LYS A 100 10.90 0.49 -5.91
CA LYS A 100 10.96 1.91 -5.56
C LYS A 100 10.95 2.66 -6.89
N GLU A 101 9.86 3.34 -7.21
CA GLU A 101 9.63 3.90 -8.55
C GLU A 101 9.81 2.80 -9.63
N GLU A 102 10.61 3.04 -10.66
CA GLU A 102 10.93 2.06 -11.71
C GLU A 102 11.96 1.01 -11.26
N ASN A 103 12.67 1.26 -10.16
CA ASN A 103 13.75 0.39 -9.69
C ASN A 103 13.22 -0.87 -9.02
N ARG A 104 13.41 -2.02 -9.68
CA ARG A 104 13.16 -3.34 -9.09
C ARG A 104 14.20 -3.66 -8.00
N LEU A 105 13.73 -3.73 -6.76
CA LEU A 105 14.56 -4.05 -5.59
C LEU A 105 14.61 -5.55 -5.32
N CYS A 106 13.47 -6.20 -5.42
CA CYS A 106 13.34 -7.64 -5.20
C CYS A 106 12.38 -8.24 -6.25
N SER A 107 12.65 -9.48 -6.65
CA SER A 107 11.85 -10.25 -7.61
C SER A 107 11.68 -11.68 -7.10
N TRP A 108 10.45 -12.18 -7.10
CA TRP A 108 10.13 -13.55 -6.73
C TRP A 108 9.35 -14.27 -7.82
N ASN A 109 9.64 -15.55 -7.96
CA ASN A 109 8.91 -16.52 -8.77
C ASN A 109 8.98 -17.87 -8.02
N GLY A 110 8.23 -17.98 -6.93
CA GLY A 110 8.54 -18.93 -5.86
C GLY A 110 9.66 -18.39 -4.97
N ASN A 111 10.93 -18.59 -5.35
CA ASN A 111 12.08 -18.10 -4.58
C ASN A 111 12.54 -16.70 -5.03
N VAL A 112 13.47 -16.08 -4.30
CA VAL A 112 14.12 -14.83 -4.76
C VAL A 112 14.89 -15.13 -6.05
N GLU A 113 14.46 -14.53 -7.16
CA GLU A 113 15.16 -14.67 -8.44
C GLU A 113 16.29 -13.65 -8.59
N GLN A 114 16.01 -12.41 -8.19
CA GLN A 114 16.92 -11.28 -8.38
C GLN A 114 16.73 -10.26 -7.26
N THR A 115 17.84 -9.73 -6.77
CA THR A 115 17.82 -8.73 -5.72
C THR A 115 18.86 -7.63 -5.97
N LYS A 116 18.39 -6.38 -5.89
CA LYS A 116 19.24 -5.19 -5.67
C LYS A 116 19.28 -4.79 -4.18
N ASN A 117 18.43 -5.38 -3.35
CA ASN A 117 18.36 -5.14 -1.90
C ASN A 117 18.70 -6.41 -1.11
N LYS A 118 19.83 -6.42 -0.39
CA LYS A 118 20.25 -7.58 0.43
C LYS A 118 19.24 -8.00 1.52
N GLY A 119 18.24 -7.16 1.82
CA GLY A 119 17.16 -7.47 2.75
C GLY A 119 16.00 -8.30 2.19
N CYS A 120 15.97 -8.63 0.89
CA CYS A 120 14.96 -9.55 0.34
C CYS A 120 15.20 -10.97 0.89
N LYS A 121 14.18 -11.57 1.49
CA LYS A 121 14.21 -12.96 1.97
C LYS A 121 13.46 -13.88 1.00
N ASP A 122 13.75 -15.17 1.10
CA ASP A 122 12.96 -16.19 0.43
C ASP A 122 11.50 -16.14 0.88
N MET A 123 10.63 -16.49 -0.06
CA MET A 123 9.20 -16.60 0.19
C MET A 123 8.93 -17.83 1.05
N THR A 124 7.96 -17.72 1.95
CA THR A 124 7.44 -18.86 2.70
C THR A 124 5.98 -19.11 2.34
N ILE A 125 5.51 -20.35 2.46
CA ILE A 125 4.12 -20.72 2.19
C ILE A 125 3.38 -20.87 3.53
N ASP A 126 2.23 -20.23 3.64
CA ASP A 126 1.24 -20.45 4.69
C ASP A 126 0.05 -21.20 4.07
N GLU A 127 0.08 -22.53 4.17
CA GLU A 127 -0.99 -23.39 3.64
C GLU A 127 -2.31 -23.20 4.39
N ALA A 128 -2.26 -22.93 5.70
CA ALA A 128 -3.44 -22.77 6.54
C ALA A 128 -4.29 -21.56 6.12
N GLN A 129 -3.64 -20.48 5.68
CA GLN A 129 -4.32 -19.30 5.16
C GLN A 129 -4.38 -19.23 3.62
N ASN A 130 -3.84 -20.24 2.93
CA ASN A 130 -3.66 -20.29 1.48
C ASN A 130 -2.94 -19.04 0.93
N ARG A 131 -1.76 -18.72 1.48
CA ARG A 131 -1.00 -17.50 1.12
C ARG A 131 0.48 -17.80 0.97
N MET A 132 1.12 -17.02 0.10
CA MET A 132 2.57 -16.89 0.09
C MET A 132 2.95 -15.63 0.86
N ILE A 133 3.97 -15.72 1.70
CA ILE A 133 4.46 -14.65 2.55
C ILE A 133 5.86 -14.22 2.10
N PHE A 134 6.08 -12.91 2.08
CA PHE A 134 7.31 -12.29 1.62
C PHE A 134 7.78 -11.31 2.69
N LYS A 135 9.05 -11.39 3.06
CA LYS A 135 9.65 -10.50 4.05
C LYS A 135 10.80 -9.74 3.42
N VAL A 136 10.82 -8.44 3.65
CA VAL A 136 11.93 -7.58 3.22
C VAL A 136 12.37 -6.70 4.36
N THR A 137 13.68 -6.57 4.54
CA THR A 137 14.27 -5.50 5.34
C THR A 137 14.63 -4.32 4.45
N ILE A 138 14.05 -3.16 4.72
CA ILE A 138 14.38 -1.90 4.07
C ILE A 138 15.29 -1.09 4.99
N SER A 139 16.38 -0.57 4.45
CA SER A 139 17.24 0.38 5.14
C SER A 139 16.95 1.78 4.64
N ARG A 140 17.03 2.78 5.53
CA ARG A 140 16.91 4.19 5.17
C ARG A 140 18.10 4.60 4.32
N ASP A 141 17.82 5.20 3.17
CA ASP A 141 18.84 5.93 2.39
C ASP A 141 19.10 7.29 3.06
N SER A 142 20.35 7.76 3.07
CA SER A 142 20.80 8.88 3.94
C SER A 142 20.05 10.20 3.76
N ASN A 143 19.39 10.38 2.62
CA ASN A 143 18.75 11.63 2.22
C ASN A 143 17.21 11.50 2.07
N GLU A 144 16.60 10.43 2.58
CA GLU A 144 15.15 10.23 2.43
C GLU A 144 14.37 10.61 3.68
N ASP A 145 13.44 11.54 3.49
CA ASP A 145 12.43 11.92 4.49
C ASP A 145 11.29 10.90 4.53
N TYR A 146 10.81 10.50 3.35
CA TYR A 146 9.87 9.42 3.16
C TYR A 146 10.09 8.76 1.79
N VAL A 147 9.56 7.56 1.60
CA VAL A 147 9.68 6.80 0.36
C VAL A 147 8.48 5.86 0.21
N THR A 148 7.95 5.75 -1.01
CA THR A 148 6.84 4.84 -1.32
C THR A 148 7.36 3.67 -2.16
N TYR A 149 7.05 2.46 -1.71
CA TYR A 149 7.33 1.23 -2.42
C TYR A 149 6.04 0.68 -3.02
N SER A 150 6.13 0.14 -4.23
CA SER A 150 5.07 -0.70 -4.81
C SER A 150 5.47 -2.16 -4.70
N TRP A 151 4.51 -2.99 -4.33
CA TRP A 151 4.69 -4.41 -4.06
C TRP A 151 3.58 -5.24 -4.68
N GLY A 152 3.89 -6.42 -5.21
CA GLY A 152 2.88 -7.41 -5.60
C GLY A 152 2.97 -7.81 -7.07
N PRO A 153 1.92 -8.43 -7.61
CA PRO A 153 1.80 -8.70 -9.03
C PRO A 153 1.76 -7.38 -9.83
N PRO A 154 2.39 -7.31 -11.03
CA PRO A 154 2.46 -6.07 -11.82
C PRO A 154 1.10 -5.40 -12.09
N ALA A 155 0.04 -6.18 -12.30
CA ALA A 155 -1.29 -5.65 -12.61
C ALA A 155 -2.02 -5.04 -11.40
N LYS A 156 -1.71 -5.48 -10.19
CA LYS A 156 -2.43 -5.13 -8.95
C LYS A 156 -1.46 -4.97 -7.78
N PRO A 157 -0.56 -3.98 -7.83
CA PRO A 157 0.35 -3.72 -6.73
C PRO A 157 -0.39 -3.10 -5.53
N LEU A 158 0.15 -3.33 -4.34
CA LEU A 158 -0.07 -2.59 -3.12
C LEU A 158 1.05 -1.57 -2.96
N THR A 159 0.76 -0.40 -2.39
CA THR A 159 1.77 0.59 -2.01
C THR A 159 1.93 0.70 -0.51
N VAL A 160 3.18 0.79 -0.07
CA VAL A 160 3.54 1.07 1.33
C VAL A 160 4.48 2.26 1.36
N THR A 161 4.18 3.26 2.19
CA THR A 161 5.00 4.45 2.39
C THR A 161 5.70 4.38 3.74
N LEU A 162 7.00 4.64 3.74
CA LEU A 162 7.83 4.76 4.93
C LEU A 162 8.18 6.24 5.11
N ASP A 163 7.85 6.82 6.26
CA ASP A 163 8.21 8.19 6.63
C ASP A 163 9.22 8.14 7.77
N TRP A 164 10.46 8.49 7.48
CA TRP A 164 11.60 8.41 8.38
C TRP A 164 11.77 9.63 9.29
N ASN A 165 10.96 10.67 9.11
CA ASN A 165 11.06 11.92 9.86
C ASN A 165 9.89 12.15 10.81
N ARG A 166 8.75 11.51 10.58
CA ARG A 166 7.57 11.60 11.45
C ARG A 166 7.52 10.46 12.47
N GLU A 167 7.01 10.83 13.63
CA GLU A 167 6.65 9.93 14.72
C GLU A 167 5.14 9.82 14.84
N GLY A 168 4.67 8.80 15.55
CA GLY A 168 3.25 8.61 15.85
C GLY A 168 2.70 7.29 15.34
N GLU A 169 1.37 7.22 15.28
CA GLU A 169 0.63 6.06 14.81
C GLU A 169 -0.08 6.37 13.49
N ALA A 170 0.01 5.45 12.54
CA ALA A 170 -0.65 5.58 11.26
C ALA A 170 -2.18 5.69 11.46
N PRO A 171 -2.88 6.61 10.76
CA PRO A 171 -4.32 6.81 10.96
C PRO A 171 -5.15 5.53 10.82
N GLU A 172 -4.77 4.62 9.93
CA GLU A 172 -5.45 3.34 9.73
C GLU A 172 -5.32 2.40 10.93
N VAL A 173 -4.23 2.50 11.69
CA VAL A 173 -4.04 1.70 12.91
C VAL A 173 -4.89 2.28 14.03
N ALA A 174 -4.86 3.60 14.22
CA ALA A 174 -5.68 4.28 15.23
C ALA A 174 -7.18 4.00 15.04
N GLU A 175 -7.67 4.12 13.79
CA GLU A 175 -9.06 3.84 13.41
C GLU A 175 -9.45 2.37 13.64
N CYS A 176 -8.55 1.44 13.35
CA CYS A 176 -8.84 0.02 13.53
C CYS A 176 -8.71 -0.47 14.97
N LYS A 177 -7.95 0.25 15.80
CA LYS A 177 -7.93 0.04 17.24
C LYS A 177 -9.18 0.61 17.91
N SER A 178 -9.67 1.77 17.48
CA SER A 178 -10.82 2.45 18.11
C SER A 178 -12.17 1.78 17.79
N ARG A 179 -12.27 1.06 16.67
CA ARG A 179 -13.52 0.41 16.20
C ARG A 179 -13.95 -0.87 16.93
N PHE A 180 -13.41 -1.14 18.12
CA PHE A 180 -14.16 -1.89 19.14
C PHE A 180 -15.39 -1.09 19.66
N HIS A 181 -15.52 0.20 19.31
CA HIS A 181 -16.71 1.02 19.56
C HIS A 181 -17.11 1.87 18.31
N GLU A 182 -18.17 1.43 17.62
CA GLU A 182 -19.07 2.19 16.72
C GLU A 182 -18.66 2.76 15.33
N LYS A 183 -19.71 3.07 14.54
CA LYS A 183 -19.83 3.05 13.06
C LYS A 183 -19.45 4.36 12.34
N SER A 184 -18.90 4.14 11.12
CA SER A 184 -18.68 5.01 9.94
C SER A 184 -19.09 6.50 9.93
N SER A 185 -18.13 7.38 9.58
CA SER A 185 -18.29 8.80 9.21
C SER A 185 -17.51 9.13 7.91
N HIS A 186 -17.82 10.27 7.28
CA HIS A 186 -17.21 10.83 6.05
C HIS A 186 -15.67 10.77 6.05
N ARG A 187 -15.05 10.48 4.90
CA ARG A 187 -13.60 10.27 4.78
C ARG A 187 -12.98 11.15 3.70
N THR A 188 -12.07 12.03 4.10
CA THR A 188 -11.14 12.72 3.19
C THR A 188 -9.88 11.88 3.07
N ILE A 189 -9.45 11.63 1.84
CA ILE A 189 -8.21 10.90 1.56
C ILE A 189 -7.20 11.89 1.02
N ARG A 190 -6.09 12.05 1.74
CA ARG A 190 -4.92 12.78 1.24
C ARG A 190 -3.91 11.75 0.77
N VAL A 191 -3.60 11.77 -0.52
CA VAL A 191 -2.52 10.95 -1.07
C VAL A 191 -1.38 11.88 -1.44
N LEU A 192 -0.21 11.54 -0.94
CA LEU A 192 1.02 12.24 -1.26
C LEU A 192 1.55 11.66 -2.59
N ILE A 193 1.67 12.51 -3.61
CA ILE A 193 2.00 12.11 -4.98
C ILE A 193 3.11 13.04 -5.46
N HIS A 194 4.34 12.52 -5.47
CA HIS A 194 5.50 13.21 -6.02
C HIS A 194 5.69 12.86 -7.48
#